data_AF-A0AAD4MQ08-F1
#
_entry.id   AF-A0AAD4MQ08-F1
#
_cell.length_a   1.000
_cell.length_b   1.000
_cell.length_c   1.000
_cell.angle_alpha   90.00
_cell.angle_beta   90.00
_cell.angle_gamma   90.00
#
_symmetry.space_group_name_H-M   'P 1'
#
loop_
_entity.id
_entity.type
_entity.pdbx_description
1 polymer ?
#
loop_
_entity_poly.entity_id
_entity_poly.type
_entity_poly.pdbx_seq_one_letter_code
_entity_poly.pdbx_strand_id
1 'polypeptide(L)'
;MFLTSGLWIMESVSAMLLAVNRCIELAYPRWGALLYEGNRGWIWLIIPISYSSYIFIFTKPVLFNSLYFSWFFNPHMGYVNDFGTVYYNIHHTVHNITILSALIGLYLIFVIVILTKSSRLHGQTQDRSELSKRLLFQRKSFIQVFIICFINASAAAIYVYVQFFPAIDIIMIFGHMFWHLAHAIPSVIYWSLNKTIRNDCLEMIRNVKESISKRTSKIFPSLYGNRAVANSENPENVTQNQPQEDSDSGF
;
A
#
# COMPACT_ATOMS: atom_id res chain seq x y z
N MET A 1 -12.09 15.68 -4.70
CA MET A 1 -11.73 16.70 -3.69
C MET A 1 -12.04 16.25 -2.26
N PHE A 2 -13.28 15.88 -1.91
CA PHE A 2 -13.56 15.35 -0.54
C PHE A 2 -12.90 13.99 -0.26
N LEU A 3 -12.77 13.14 -1.29
CA LEU A 3 -12.23 11.78 -1.15
C LEU A 3 -10.77 11.75 -0.66
N THR A 4 -9.94 12.70 -1.08
CA THR A 4 -8.51 12.70 -0.74
C THR A 4 -8.29 12.93 0.76
N SER A 5 -9.04 13.84 1.39
CA SER A 5 -8.98 14.06 2.85
C SER A 5 -9.51 12.87 3.65
N GLY A 6 -10.63 12.28 3.20
CA GLY A 6 -11.20 11.10 3.87
C GLY A 6 -10.28 9.89 3.80
N LEU A 7 -9.67 9.64 2.64
CA LEU A 7 -8.73 8.52 2.43
C LEU A 7 -7.45 8.69 3.25
N TRP A 8 -6.88 9.90 3.30
CA TRP A 8 -5.71 10.21 4.11
C TRP A 8 -5.91 9.88 5.60
N ILE A 9 -7.07 10.24 6.12
CA ILE A 9 -7.41 10.02 7.52
C ILE A 9 -7.68 8.54 7.78
N MET A 10 -8.41 7.87 6.89
CA MET A 10 -8.66 6.43 6.99
C MET A 10 -7.34 5.67 7.05
N GLU A 11 -6.40 6.00 6.17
CA GLU A 11 -5.06 5.41 6.11
C GLU A 11 -4.28 5.67 7.40
N SER A 12 -4.19 6.93 7.83
CA SER A 12 -3.41 7.33 9.01
C SER A 12 -3.94 6.71 10.30
N VAL A 13 -5.26 6.66 10.49
CA VAL A 13 -5.88 5.99 11.65
C VAL A 13 -5.69 4.48 11.59
N SER A 14 -5.78 3.87 10.41
CA SER A 14 -5.54 2.43 10.25
C SER A 14 -4.10 2.06 10.58
N ALA A 15 -3.13 2.86 10.12
CA ALA A 15 -1.72 2.69 10.44
C ALA A 15 -1.46 2.84 11.96
N MET A 16 -2.09 3.83 12.60
CA MET A 16 -2.01 4.03 14.05
C MET A 16 -2.59 2.86 14.82
N LEU A 17 -3.78 2.38 14.44
CA LEU A 17 -4.43 1.22 15.07
C LEU A 17 -3.57 -0.03 14.95
N LEU A 18 -2.93 -0.24 13.79
CA LEU A 18 -2.00 -1.32 13.58
C LEU A 18 -0.75 -1.18 14.47
N ALA A 19 -0.22 0.03 14.64
CA ALA A 19 0.92 0.30 15.52
C ALA A 19 0.58 0.01 16.99
N VAL A 20 -0.60 0.44 17.44
CA VAL A 20 -1.14 0.11 18.78
C VAL A 20 -1.27 -1.39 18.97
N ASN A 21 -1.83 -2.10 17.98
CA ASN A 21 -1.93 -3.56 18.02
C ASN A 21 -0.55 -4.22 18.22
N ARG A 22 0.46 -3.81 17.44
CA ARG A 22 1.83 -4.33 17.59
C ARG A 22 2.46 -4.01 18.93
N CYS A 23 2.19 -2.82 19.49
CA CYS A 23 2.62 -2.47 20.85
C CYS A 23 1.97 -3.37 21.90
N ILE A 24 0.66 -3.63 21.81
CA ILE A 24 -0.08 -4.45 22.78
C ILE A 24 0.35 -5.91 22.69
N GLU A 25 0.45 -6.49 21.49
CA GLU A 25 0.95 -7.86 21.28
C GLU A 25 2.36 -8.05 21.86
N LEU A 26 3.22 -7.03 21.73
CA LEU A 26 4.56 -7.06 22.28
C LEU A 26 4.60 -6.84 23.80
N ALA A 27 3.87 -5.86 24.33
CA ALA A 27 3.88 -5.51 25.75
C ALA A 27 3.16 -6.57 26.58
N TYR A 28 1.94 -6.93 26.18
CA TYR A 28 1.05 -7.81 26.91
C TYR A 28 0.34 -8.80 25.97
N PRO A 29 0.99 -9.94 25.64
CA PRO A 29 0.44 -10.93 24.70
C PRO A 29 -0.98 -11.42 25.05
N ARG A 30 -1.32 -11.51 26.35
CA ARG A 30 -2.66 -11.90 26.82
C ARG A 30 -3.74 -10.90 26.41
N TRP A 31 -3.44 -9.60 26.50
CA TRP A 31 -4.35 -8.54 26.09
C TRP A 31 -4.45 -8.45 24.56
N GLY A 32 -3.33 -8.68 23.86
CA GLY A 32 -3.33 -8.77 22.40
C GLY A 32 -4.27 -9.87 21.89
N ALA A 33 -4.20 -11.07 22.48
CA ALA A 33 -5.13 -12.16 22.19
C ALA A 33 -6.58 -11.75 22.50
N LEU A 34 -6.86 -11.22 23.69
CA LEU A 34 -8.23 -10.87 24.07
C LEU A 34 -8.87 -9.81 23.15
N LEU A 35 -8.09 -8.82 22.70
CA LEU A 35 -8.58 -7.68 21.91
C LEU A 35 -8.63 -7.93 20.40
N TYR A 36 -7.70 -8.74 19.86
CA TYR A 36 -7.49 -8.86 18.40
C TYR A 36 -7.61 -10.28 17.86
N GLU A 37 -7.81 -11.30 18.70
CA GLU A 37 -7.96 -12.69 18.24
C GLU A 37 -9.31 -12.95 17.54
N GLY A 38 -9.26 -13.81 16.54
CA GLY A 38 -10.43 -14.19 15.73
C GLY A 38 -11.00 -13.01 14.93
N ASN A 39 -12.34 -12.88 14.92
CA ASN A 39 -13.00 -11.84 14.13
C ASN A 39 -13.01 -10.45 14.79
N ARG A 40 -12.48 -10.33 16.03
CA ARG A 40 -12.51 -9.06 16.80
C ARG A 40 -11.66 -7.97 16.17
N GLY A 41 -10.56 -8.35 15.49
CA GLY A 41 -9.73 -7.41 14.73
C GLY A 41 -10.51 -6.61 13.69
N TRP A 42 -11.51 -7.23 13.04
CA TRP A 42 -12.34 -6.57 12.02
C TRP A 42 -13.24 -5.48 12.60
N ILE A 43 -13.69 -5.64 13.86
CA ILE A 43 -14.51 -4.65 14.55
C ILE A 43 -13.74 -3.33 14.70
N TRP A 44 -12.43 -3.41 14.97
CA TRP A 44 -11.59 -2.23 15.12
C TRP A 44 -11.47 -1.41 13.83
N LEU A 45 -11.70 -2.00 12.65
CA LEU A 45 -11.70 -1.28 11.37
C LEU A 45 -12.92 -0.35 11.21
N ILE A 46 -13.95 -0.49 12.04
CA ILE A 46 -15.08 0.44 12.07
C ILE A 46 -14.61 1.84 12.48
N ILE A 47 -13.58 1.94 13.34
CA ILE A 47 -13.05 3.21 13.83
C ILE A 47 -12.49 4.08 12.69
N PRO A 48 -11.50 3.63 11.90
CA PRO A 48 -10.99 4.43 10.78
C PRO A 48 -12.06 4.74 9.74
N ILE A 49 -12.99 3.80 9.47
CA ILE A 49 -14.07 3.99 8.49
C ILE A 49 -15.04 5.09 8.94
N SER A 50 -15.52 5.02 10.18
CA SER A 50 -16.47 5.99 10.73
C SER A 50 -15.86 7.39 10.88
N TYR A 51 -14.62 7.47 11.37
CA TYR A 51 -13.91 8.75 11.50
C TYR A 51 -13.61 9.38 10.14
N SER A 52 -13.16 8.59 9.16
CA SER A 52 -12.97 9.03 7.77
C SER A 52 -14.28 9.54 7.15
N SER A 53 -15.37 8.82 7.36
CA SER A 53 -16.69 9.18 6.82
C SER A 53 -17.19 10.50 7.42
N TYR A 54 -16.97 10.72 8.73
CA TYR A 54 -17.29 12.00 9.36
C TYR A 54 -16.52 13.15 8.71
N ILE A 55 -15.20 12.99 8.53
CA ILE A 55 -14.39 14.06 7.93
C ILE A 55 -14.78 14.31 6.48
N PHE A 56 -15.08 13.25 5.72
CA PHE A 56 -15.51 13.33 4.33
C PHE A 56 -16.76 14.18 4.14
N ILE A 57 -17.76 14.07 5.03
CA ILE A 57 -19.05 14.76 4.91
C ILE A 57 -19.02 16.16 5.54
N PHE A 58 -18.36 16.32 6.69
CA PHE A 58 -18.53 17.49 7.55
C PHE A 58 -17.37 18.49 7.54
N THR A 59 -16.28 18.24 6.78
CA THR A 59 -15.13 19.15 6.76
C THR A 59 -14.86 19.77 5.40
N LYS A 60 -14.16 20.90 5.43
CA LYS A 60 -13.76 21.64 4.22
C LYS A 60 -12.84 20.74 3.35
N PRO A 61 -13.12 20.58 2.05
CA PRO A 61 -12.32 19.75 1.18
C PRO A 61 -10.95 20.39 0.93
N VAL A 62 -9.96 19.54 0.67
CA VAL A 62 -8.73 20.00 0.02
C VAL A 62 -8.99 20.16 -1.48
N LEU A 63 -8.49 21.25 -2.04
CA LEU A 63 -8.62 21.63 -3.43
C LEU A 63 -7.26 21.53 -4.12
N PHE A 64 -7.25 21.02 -5.36
CA PHE A 64 -6.02 20.92 -6.13
C PHE A 64 -5.61 22.30 -6.64
N ASN A 65 -4.37 22.70 -6.36
CA ASN A 65 -3.76 23.91 -6.86
C ASN A 65 -2.72 23.53 -7.92
N SER A 66 -2.92 24.02 -9.15
CA SER A 66 -2.05 23.74 -10.29
C SER A 66 -0.68 24.41 -10.22
N LEU A 67 -0.52 25.48 -9.42
CA LEU A 67 0.75 26.21 -9.30
C LEU A 67 1.81 25.36 -8.61
N TYR A 68 1.44 24.70 -7.52
CA TYR A 68 2.34 23.84 -6.73
C TYR A 68 2.08 22.34 -6.97
N PHE A 69 1.21 22.01 -7.92
CA PHE A 69 0.76 20.64 -8.22
C PHE A 69 0.33 19.83 -6.99
N SER A 70 -0.30 20.47 -6.00
CA SER A 70 -0.65 19.85 -4.72
C SER A 70 -2.04 20.17 -4.23
N TRP A 71 -2.43 19.52 -3.13
CA TRP A 71 -3.73 19.66 -2.49
C TRP A 71 -3.63 20.60 -1.29
N PHE A 72 -4.35 21.72 -1.32
CA PHE A 72 -4.39 22.70 -0.24
C PHE A 72 -5.80 23.00 0.17
N PHE A 73 -6.00 23.43 1.42
CA PHE A 73 -7.30 23.94 1.83
C PHE A 73 -7.60 25.32 1.23
N ASN A 74 -6.57 26.17 1.07
CA ASN A 74 -6.69 27.43 0.34
C ASN A 74 -6.37 27.19 -1.15
N PRO A 75 -7.36 27.22 -2.07
CA PRO A 75 -7.13 27.02 -3.50
C PRO A 75 -6.33 28.15 -4.14
N HIS A 76 -6.28 29.33 -3.52
CA HIS A 76 -5.59 30.52 -4.03
C HIS A 76 -4.18 30.69 -3.44
N MET A 77 -3.62 29.64 -2.82
CA MET A 77 -2.22 29.63 -2.36
C MET A 77 -1.29 30.10 -3.49
N GLY A 78 -0.42 31.07 -3.18
CA GLY A 78 0.47 31.72 -4.15
C GLY A 78 -0.08 33.01 -4.77
N TYR A 79 -1.38 33.29 -4.64
CA TYR A 79 -2.02 34.51 -5.15
C TYR A 79 -2.66 35.37 -4.06
N VAL A 80 -3.42 34.75 -3.15
CA VAL A 80 -4.14 35.44 -2.07
C VAL A 80 -3.87 34.73 -0.74
N ASN A 81 -3.34 35.48 0.21
CA ASN A 81 -3.14 35.00 1.58
C ASN A 81 -4.48 34.90 2.31
N ASP A 82 -4.68 33.82 3.06
CA ASP A 82 -5.90 33.58 3.84
C ASP A 82 -5.89 34.37 5.15
N PHE A 83 -6.06 35.69 5.07
CA PHE A 83 -6.06 36.60 6.23
C PHE A 83 -7.22 36.33 7.21
N GLY A 84 -8.29 35.67 6.77
CA GLY A 84 -9.49 35.41 7.56
C GLY A 84 -9.61 33.99 8.13
N THR A 85 -8.60 33.13 7.96
CA THR A 85 -8.68 31.68 8.28
C THR A 85 -9.88 30.97 7.62
N VAL A 86 -10.39 31.52 6.52
CA VAL A 86 -11.60 31.05 5.85
C VAL A 86 -11.40 29.63 5.34
N TYR A 87 -10.18 29.30 4.93
CA TYR A 87 -9.78 28.01 4.43
C TYR A 87 -9.07 27.15 5.49
N TYR A 88 -8.95 27.62 6.72
CA TYR A 88 -8.38 26.83 7.81
C TYR A 88 -9.29 25.66 8.18
N ASN A 89 -8.70 24.47 8.34
CA ASN A 89 -9.39 23.25 8.76
C ASN A 89 -8.78 22.70 10.06
N ILE A 90 -9.40 23.06 11.18
CA ILE A 90 -8.96 22.67 12.52
C ILE A 90 -8.95 21.15 12.72
N HIS A 91 -9.91 20.42 12.12
CA HIS A 91 -9.99 18.97 12.26
C HIS A 91 -8.78 18.27 11.66
N HIS A 92 -8.30 18.73 10.50
CA HIS A 92 -7.11 18.20 9.87
C HIS A 92 -5.84 18.49 10.69
N THR A 93 -5.71 19.70 11.24
CA THR A 93 -4.59 20.06 12.10
C THR A 93 -4.57 19.21 13.39
N VAL A 94 -5.71 19.10 14.09
CA VAL A 94 -5.82 18.28 15.30
C VAL A 94 -5.50 16.82 14.99
N HIS A 95 -5.99 16.28 13.88
CA HIS A 95 -5.68 14.92 13.45
C HIS A 95 -4.17 14.71 13.26
N ASN A 96 -3.51 15.58 12.50
CA ASN A 96 -2.08 15.45 12.23
C ASN A 96 -1.22 15.58 13.49
N ILE A 97 -1.55 16.50 14.40
CA ILE A 97 -0.87 16.62 15.71
C ILE A 97 -1.10 15.37 16.57
N THR A 98 -2.32 14.81 16.55
CA THR A 98 -2.64 13.58 17.29
C THR A 98 -1.82 12.40 16.76
N ILE A 99 -1.71 12.26 15.44
CA ILE A 99 -0.89 11.19 14.83
C ILE A 99 0.58 11.35 15.22
N LEU A 100 1.12 12.57 15.16
CA LEU A 100 2.52 12.85 15.51
C LEU A 100 2.83 12.53 16.99
N SER A 101 1.98 13.01 17.90
CA SER A 101 2.14 12.79 19.34
C SER A 101 1.97 11.31 19.72
N ALA A 102 0.97 10.64 19.16
CA ALA A 102 0.74 9.21 19.40
C ALA A 102 1.91 8.36 18.90
N LEU A 103 2.51 8.70 17.75
CA LEU A 103 3.66 7.98 17.21
C LEU A 103 4.88 8.06 18.15
N ILE A 104 5.16 9.26 18.68
CA ILE A 104 6.23 9.46 19.67
C ILE A 104 5.97 8.61 20.92
N GLY A 105 4.73 8.63 21.43
CA GLY A 105 4.34 7.84 22.59
C GLY A 105 4.53 6.33 22.36
N LEU A 106 4.08 5.81 21.21
CA LEU A 106 4.23 4.40 20.85
C LEU A 106 5.69 3.98 20.73
N TYR A 107 6.56 4.86 20.22
CA TYR A 107 7.99 4.58 20.13
C TYR A 107 8.63 4.43 21.52
N LEU A 108 8.32 5.35 22.44
CA LEU A 108 8.81 5.27 23.82
C LEU A 108 8.35 3.98 24.49
N ILE A 109 7.07 3.63 24.35
CA ILE A 109 6.51 2.38 24.88
C ILE A 109 7.26 1.17 24.32
N PHE A 110 7.48 1.13 23.01
CA PHE A 110 8.17 0.02 22.34
C PHE A 110 9.60 -0.18 22.85
N VAL A 111 10.37 0.91 22.99
CA VAL A 111 11.74 0.86 23.51
C VAL A 111 11.73 0.31 24.94
N ILE A 112 10.84 0.81 25.81
CA ILE A 112 10.70 0.34 27.20
C ILE A 112 10.36 -1.17 27.24
N VAL A 113 9.43 -1.62 26.41
CA VAL A 113 9.01 -3.03 26.36
C VAL A 113 10.14 -3.94 25.88
N ILE A 114 10.93 -3.52 24.88
CA ILE A 114 12.08 -4.30 24.42
C ILE A 114 13.15 -4.39 25.50
N LEU A 115 13.51 -3.27 26.14
CA LEU A 115 14.54 -3.26 27.18
C LEU A 115 14.15 -4.17 28.35
N THR A 116 12.89 -4.06 28.81
CA THR A 116 12.38 -4.90 29.91
C THR A 116 12.31 -6.38 29.56
N LYS A 117 11.97 -6.75 28.31
CA LYS A 117 11.94 -8.15 27.87
C LYS A 117 13.33 -8.72 27.56
N SER A 118 14.23 -7.92 27.00
CA SER A 118 15.61 -8.33 26.72
C SER A 118 16.36 -8.70 28.00
N SER A 119 16.15 -7.94 29.09
CA SER A 119 16.77 -8.24 30.38
C SER A 119 16.26 -9.53 31.03
N ARG A 120 15.00 -9.92 30.77
CA ARG A 120 14.41 -11.17 31.30
C ARG A 120 14.93 -12.44 30.60
N LEU A 121 15.47 -12.32 29.38
CA LEU A 121 16.00 -13.45 28.61
C LEU A 121 17.39 -13.90 29.07
N HIS A 122 18.12 -13.07 29.83
CA HIS A 122 19.47 -13.41 30.28
C HIS A 122 19.52 -14.54 31.32
N GLY A 123 18.38 -14.92 31.94
CA GLY A 123 18.32 -15.89 33.05
C GLY A 123 17.74 -17.29 32.74
N GLN A 124 17.24 -17.59 31.53
CA GLN A 124 16.63 -18.90 31.21
C GLN A 124 17.22 -19.53 29.94
N THR A 125 17.60 -20.81 30.01
CA THR A 125 18.50 -21.47 29.04
C THR A 125 17.77 -22.43 28.07
N GLN A 126 16.58 -22.94 28.40
CA GLN A 126 15.93 -24.00 27.61
C GLN A 126 14.78 -23.51 26.70
N ASP A 127 14.04 -22.47 27.09
CA ASP A 127 12.94 -21.89 26.30
C ASP A 127 13.38 -20.75 25.36
N ARG A 128 14.70 -20.57 25.25
CA ARG A 128 15.32 -19.38 24.66
C ARG A 128 15.13 -19.31 23.14
N SER A 129 15.09 -20.45 22.43
CA SER A 129 15.09 -20.44 20.96
C SER A 129 13.73 -20.04 20.37
N GLU A 130 12.63 -20.61 20.86
CA GLU A 130 11.28 -20.32 20.37
C GLU A 130 10.78 -18.95 20.84
N LEU A 131 11.03 -18.59 22.11
CA LEU A 131 10.70 -17.25 22.62
C LEU A 131 11.48 -16.15 21.89
N SER A 132 12.77 -16.37 21.61
CA SER A 132 13.57 -15.40 20.85
C SER A 132 13.11 -15.28 19.41
N LYS A 133 12.75 -16.38 18.73
CA LYS A 133 12.18 -16.34 17.37
C LYS A 133 10.87 -15.54 17.33
N ARG A 134 9.97 -15.77 18.29
CA ARG A 134 8.71 -15.02 18.43
C ARG A 134 8.97 -13.53 18.66
N LEU A 135 9.88 -13.16 19.56
CA LEU A 135 10.24 -11.77 19.81
C LEU A 135 10.89 -11.09 18.59
N LEU A 136 11.75 -11.81 17.86
CA LEU A 136 12.36 -11.30 16.63
C LEU A 136 11.30 -11.06 15.54
N PHE A 137 10.34 -11.96 15.39
CA PHE A 137 9.21 -11.78 14.48
C PHE A 137 8.39 -10.55 14.85
N GLN A 138 8.00 -10.43 16.13
CA GLN A 138 7.24 -9.29 16.62
C GLN A 138 7.98 -7.97 16.43
N ARG A 139 9.29 -7.95 16.74
CA ARG A 139 10.16 -6.78 16.52
C ARG A 139 10.19 -6.36 15.05
N LYS A 140 10.31 -7.32 14.12
CA LYS A 140 10.30 -7.03 12.67
C LYS A 140 8.97 -6.44 12.22
N SER A 141 7.85 -7.04 12.65
CA SER A 141 6.51 -6.54 12.31
C SER A 141 6.24 -5.15 12.88
N PHE A 142 6.76 -4.85 14.08
CA PHE A 142 6.67 -3.52 14.66
C PHE A 142 7.50 -2.50 13.87
N ILE A 143 8.77 -2.80 13.58
CA ILE A 143 9.65 -1.89 12.82
C ILE A 143 9.04 -1.57 11.46
N GLN A 144 8.42 -2.56 10.80
CA GLN A 144 7.68 -2.35 9.57
C GLN A 144 6.59 -1.28 9.73
N VAL A 145 5.68 -1.48 10.70
CA VAL A 145 4.55 -0.57 10.92
C VAL A 145 5.04 0.80 11.36
N PHE A 146 6.13 0.85 12.11
CA PHE A 146 6.79 2.08 12.52
C PHE A 146 7.30 2.88 11.32
N ILE A 147 8.01 2.26 10.38
CA ILE A 147 8.52 2.95 9.18
C ILE A 147 7.35 3.54 8.39
N ILE A 148 6.25 2.80 8.24
CA ILE A 148 5.04 3.28 7.58
C ILE A 148 4.47 4.50 8.31
N CYS A 149 4.27 4.41 9.63
CA CYS A 149 3.73 5.52 10.41
C CYS A 149 4.64 6.75 10.43
N PHE A 150 5.97 6.56 10.44
CA PHE A 150 6.94 7.65 10.41
C PHE A 150 6.85 8.46 9.11
N ILE A 151 6.64 7.79 7.99
CA ILE A 151 6.52 8.43 6.69
C ILE A 151 5.19 9.17 6.58
N ASN A 152 4.10 8.57 7.08
CA ASN A 152 2.81 9.25 7.18
C ASN A 152 2.88 10.48 8.09
N ALA A 153 3.58 10.38 9.23
CA ALA A 153 3.80 11.51 10.13
C ALA A 153 4.67 12.60 9.50
N SER A 154 5.69 12.24 8.71
CA SER A 154 6.54 13.20 7.99
C SER A 154 5.75 13.98 6.94
N ALA A 155 4.92 13.28 6.16
CA ALA A 155 3.98 13.92 5.24
C ALA A 155 2.99 14.82 5.99
N ALA A 156 2.38 14.34 7.08
CA ALA A 156 1.49 15.14 7.92
C ALA A 156 2.16 16.42 8.44
N ALA A 157 3.39 16.33 8.93
CA ALA A 157 4.16 17.46 9.44
C ALA A 157 4.43 18.51 8.35
N ILE A 158 4.78 18.07 7.14
CA ILE A 158 4.99 18.97 6.00
C ILE A 158 3.68 19.70 5.64
N TYR A 159 2.55 18.98 5.59
CA TYR A 159 1.25 19.62 5.31
C TYR A 159 0.81 20.58 6.42
N VAL A 160 1.11 20.28 7.69
CA VAL A 160 0.88 21.22 8.79
C VAL A 160 1.79 22.45 8.64
N TYR A 161 3.06 22.27 8.29
CA TYR A 161 3.97 23.39 8.06
C TYR A 161 3.42 24.32 6.96
N VAL A 162 3.06 23.75 5.80
CA VAL A 162 2.57 24.55 4.67
C VAL A 162 1.19 25.17 4.92
N GLN A 163 0.45 24.67 5.92
CA GLN A 163 -0.79 25.31 6.36
C GLN A 163 -0.55 26.63 7.13
N PHE A 164 0.58 26.76 7.83
CA PHE A 164 0.87 27.92 8.69
C PHE A 164 1.98 28.83 8.15
N PHE A 165 2.85 28.28 7.31
CA PHE A 165 4.01 28.97 6.74
C PHE A 165 3.92 28.98 5.21
N PRO A 166 4.58 29.93 4.53
CA PRO A 166 4.58 30.00 3.08
C PRO A 166 5.08 28.68 2.46
N ALA A 167 4.34 28.19 1.47
CA ALA A 167 4.72 27.03 0.68
C ALA A 167 5.96 27.38 -0.15
N ILE A 168 7.09 26.72 0.14
CA ILE A 168 8.30 26.77 -0.70
C ILE A 168 8.29 25.51 -1.57
N ASP A 169 8.62 25.64 -2.85
CA ASP A 169 8.55 24.54 -3.83
C ASP A 169 9.31 23.27 -3.39
N ILE A 170 10.49 23.43 -2.78
CA ILE A 170 11.29 22.30 -2.28
C ILE A 170 10.51 21.51 -1.21
N ILE A 171 9.85 22.19 -0.29
CA ILE A 171 9.06 21.57 0.79
C ILE A 171 7.87 20.82 0.18
N MET A 172 7.26 21.37 -0.86
CA MET A 172 6.16 20.72 -1.58
C MET A 172 6.59 19.45 -2.33
N ILE A 173 7.79 19.45 -2.93
CA ILE A 173 8.35 18.25 -3.57
C ILE A 173 8.54 17.15 -2.54
N PHE A 174 9.17 17.46 -1.38
CA PHE A 174 9.32 16.49 -0.30
C PHE A 174 7.97 16.00 0.22
N GLY A 175 6.99 16.89 0.41
CA GLY A 175 5.64 16.54 0.82
C GLY A 175 4.99 15.50 -0.10
N HIS A 176 5.09 15.70 -1.41
CA HIS A 176 4.61 14.70 -2.38
C HIS A 176 5.42 13.41 -2.35
N MET A 177 6.74 13.46 -2.25
CA MET A 177 7.55 12.25 -2.17
C MET A 177 7.14 11.40 -0.97
N PHE A 178 7.01 12.01 0.21
CA PHE A 178 6.55 11.30 1.41
C PHE A 178 5.12 10.76 1.26
N TRP A 179 4.23 11.52 0.62
CA TRP A 179 2.89 11.03 0.31
C TRP A 179 2.92 9.79 -0.60
N HIS A 180 3.72 9.78 -1.68
CA HIS A 180 3.83 8.59 -2.54
C HIS A 180 4.46 7.41 -1.79
N LEU A 181 5.46 7.68 -0.95
CA LEU A 181 6.12 6.68 -0.14
C LEU A 181 5.17 6.07 0.90
N ALA A 182 4.25 6.84 1.48
CA ALA A 182 3.20 6.36 2.38
C ALA A 182 2.41 5.18 1.78
N HIS A 183 2.07 5.29 0.49
CA HIS A 183 1.33 4.25 -0.24
C HIS A 183 2.22 3.11 -0.76
N ALA A 184 3.43 3.43 -1.23
CA ALA A 184 4.32 2.44 -1.86
C ALA A 184 5.00 1.51 -0.84
N ILE A 185 5.40 2.05 0.30
CA ILE A 185 6.24 1.35 1.27
C ILE A 185 5.54 0.18 1.96
N PRO A 186 4.27 0.26 2.41
CA PRO A 186 3.60 -0.88 3.00
C PRO A 186 3.70 -2.14 2.13
N SER A 187 3.43 -2.02 0.84
CA SER A 187 3.50 -3.11 -0.14
C SER A 187 4.90 -3.73 -0.23
N VAL A 188 5.93 -2.88 -0.34
CA VAL A 188 7.33 -3.33 -0.43
C VAL A 188 7.78 -3.98 0.88
N ILE A 189 7.40 -3.43 2.03
CA ILE A 189 7.80 -3.99 3.32
C ILE A 189 7.09 -5.33 3.57
N TYR A 190 5.79 -5.45 3.28
CA TYR A 190 5.08 -6.72 3.45
C TYR A 190 5.69 -7.83 2.57
N TRP A 191 6.03 -7.51 1.32
CA TRP A 191 6.66 -8.47 0.42
C TRP A 191 8.10 -8.86 0.83
N SER A 192 8.89 -7.91 1.34
CA SER A 192 10.30 -8.17 1.69
C SER A 192 10.48 -8.80 3.08
N LEU A 193 9.70 -8.38 4.08
CA LEU A 193 9.89 -8.77 5.48
C LEU A 193 8.98 -9.91 5.94
N ASN A 194 7.88 -10.19 5.24
CA ASN A 194 6.98 -11.29 5.59
C ASN A 194 7.17 -12.48 4.64
N LYS A 195 7.92 -13.49 5.12
CA LYS A 195 8.21 -14.71 4.34
C LYS A 195 6.94 -15.44 3.91
N THR A 196 5.89 -15.43 4.71
CA THR A 196 4.61 -16.08 4.39
C THR A 196 3.96 -15.39 3.20
N ILE A 197 3.74 -14.07 3.29
CA ILE A 197 3.15 -13.27 2.20
C ILE A 197 3.97 -13.43 0.91
N ARG A 198 5.30 -13.39 1.02
CA ARG A 198 6.17 -13.57 -0.15
C ARG A 198 5.99 -14.93 -0.80
N ASN A 199 5.91 -16.00 -0.02
CA ASN A 199 5.74 -17.36 -0.54
C ASN A 199 4.36 -17.52 -1.19
N ASP A 200 3.31 -16.99 -0.56
CA ASP A 200 1.94 -17.02 -1.10
C ASP A 200 1.86 -16.24 -2.42
N CYS A 201 2.48 -15.06 -2.51
CA CYS A 201 2.56 -14.30 -3.75
C CYS A 201 3.33 -15.05 -4.85
N LEU A 202 4.44 -15.71 -4.51
CA LEU A 202 5.23 -16.51 -5.47
C LEU A 202 4.43 -17.71 -5.98
N GLU A 203 3.67 -18.36 -5.10
CA GLU A 203 2.79 -19.46 -5.48
C GLU A 203 1.69 -18.99 -6.44
N MET A 204 1.07 -17.84 -6.16
CA MET A 204 0.07 -17.25 -7.04
C MET A 204 0.66 -16.93 -8.43
N ILE A 205 1.87 -16.37 -8.50
CA ILE A 205 2.57 -16.12 -9.77
C ILE A 205 2.86 -17.43 -10.50
N ARG A 206 3.29 -18.48 -9.80
CA ARG A 206 3.53 -19.80 -10.40
C ARG A 206 2.24 -20.38 -10.99
N ASN A 207 1.14 -20.32 -10.24
CA ASN A 207 -0.17 -20.82 -10.67
C ASN A 207 -0.70 -20.04 -11.90
N VAL A 208 -0.49 -18.72 -11.95
CA VAL A 208 -0.80 -17.90 -13.13
C VAL A 208 0.05 -18.33 -14.32
N LYS A 209 1.36 -18.50 -14.15
CA LYS A 209 2.27 -18.94 -15.21
C LYS A 209 1.89 -20.32 -15.76
N GLU A 210 1.54 -21.26 -14.88
CA GLU A 210 1.06 -22.59 -15.25
C GLU A 210 -0.29 -22.55 -15.98
N SER A 211 -1.22 -21.70 -15.54
CA SER A 211 -2.52 -21.49 -16.20
C SER A 211 -2.35 -20.91 -17.61
N ILE A 212 -1.47 -19.91 -17.77
CA ILE A 212 -1.14 -19.34 -19.08
C ILE A 212 -0.51 -20.40 -19.97
N SER A 213 0.47 -21.16 -19.45
CA SER A 213 1.12 -22.25 -20.19
C SER A 213 0.12 -23.31 -20.66
N LYS A 214 -0.83 -23.73 -19.81
CA LYS A 214 -1.90 -24.68 -20.15
C LYS A 214 -2.89 -24.13 -21.18
N ARG A 215 -3.19 -22.82 -21.15
CA ARG A 215 -4.05 -22.18 -22.17
C ARG A 215 -3.33 -22.10 -23.51
N THR A 216 -2.07 -21.66 -23.53
CA THR A 216 -1.25 -21.60 -24.74
C THR A 216 -1.04 -22.98 -25.35
N SER A 217 -0.79 -24.01 -24.53
CA SER A 217 -0.62 -25.39 -24.98
C SER A 217 -1.91 -26.07 -25.42
N LYS A 218 -3.11 -25.56 -25.08
CA LYS A 218 -4.38 -26.00 -25.67
C LYS A 218 -4.67 -25.33 -27.02
N ILE A 219 -4.26 -24.08 -27.18
CA ILE A 219 -4.48 -23.31 -28.42
C ILE A 219 -3.54 -23.79 -29.54
N PHE A 220 -2.26 -24.02 -29.24
CA PHE A 220 -1.26 -24.39 -30.25
C PHE A 220 -1.54 -25.72 -31.01
N PRO A 221 -1.96 -26.81 -30.35
CA PRO A 221 -2.35 -28.05 -31.04
C PRO A 221 -3.65 -27.89 -31.84
N SER A 222 -4.60 -27.07 -31.37
CA SER A 222 -5.87 -26.84 -32.10
C SER A 222 -5.66 -26.09 -33.42
N LEU A 223 -4.65 -25.21 -33.49
CA LEU A 223 -4.30 -24.51 -34.74
C LEU A 223 -3.62 -25.43 -35.75
N TYR A 224 -2.80 -26.39 -35.32
CA TYR A 224 -2.19 -27.38 -36.22
C TYR A 224 -3.18 -28.49 -36.61
N GLY A 225 -4.02 -28.96 -35.68
CA GLY A 225 -5.06 -29.95 -35.95
C GLY A 225 -6.13 -29.42 -36.91
N ASN A 226 -6.64 -28.20 -36.70
CA ASN A 226 -7.62 -27.60 -37.60
C ASN A 226 -7.02 -27.23 -38.96
N ARG A 227 -5.74 -26.86 -39.04
CA ARG A 227 -5.06 -26.58 -40.32
C ARG A 227 -4.74 -27.86 -41.10
N ALA A 228 -4.44 -28.96 -40.42
CA ALA A 228 -4.26 -30.28 -41.05
C ALA A 228 -5.60 -30.84 -41.57
N VAL A 229 -6.69 -30.68 -40.80
CA VAL A 229 -8.04 -31.08 -41.23
C VAL A 229 -8.53 -30.22 -42.39
N ALA A 230 -8.37 -28.89 -42.33
CA ALA A 230 -8.73 -27.99 -43.42
C ALA A 230 -7.92 -28.24 -44.71
N ASN A 231 -6.65 -28.65 -44.61
CA ASN A 231 -5.84 -29.03 -45.75
C ASN A 231 -6.16 -30.45 -46.27
N SER A 232 -6.73 -31.34 -45.45
CA SER A 232 -7.19 -32.66 -45.88
C SER A 232 -8.55 -32.64 -46.57
N GLU A 233 -9.37 -31.64 -46.29
CA GLU A 233 -10.70 -31.46 -46.92
C GLU A 233 -10.64 -30.71 -48.27
N ASN A 234 -9.48 -30.13 -48.64
CA ASN A 234 -9.33 -29.46 -49.94
C ASN A 234 -7.97 -29.77 -50.62
N PRO A 235 -7.76 -30.99 -51.13
CA PRO A 235 -6.51 -31.38 -51.81
C PRO A 235 -6.36 -30.81 -53.24
N GLU A 236 -7.36 -30.11 -53.80
CA GLU A 236 -7.41 -29.85 -55.24
C GLU A 236 -6.65 -28.62 -55.74
N ASN A 237 -6.06 -27.78 -54.87
CA ASN A 237 -5.48 -26.49 -55.31
C ASN A 237 -3.95 -26.41 -55.36
N VAL A 238 -3.22 -27.52 -55.26
CA VAL A 238 -1.74 -27.51 -55.31
C VAL A 238 -1.18 -27.99 -56.66
N THR A 239 -2.00 -28.57 -57.54
CA THR A 239 -1.52 -29.21 -58.79
C THR A 239 -2.04 -28.54 -60.06
N GLN A 240 -2.23 -27.23 -60.06
CA GLN A 240 -2.48 -26.47 -61.30
C GLN A 240 -1.64 -25.20 -61.30
N ASN A 241 -0.35 -25.34 -61.65
CA ASN A 241 0.46 -24.28 -62.25
C ASN A 241 1.76 -24.91 -62.79
N GLN A 242 1.63 -25.74 -63.82
CA GLN A 242 2.70 -25.94 -64.81
C GLN A 242 2.25 -25.19 -66.08
N PRO A 243 3.06 -24.25 -66.62
CA PRO A 243 2.69 -23.55 -67.86
C PRO A 243 2.84 -24.51 -69.04
N GLN A 244 1.76 -24.68 -69.82
CA GLN A 244 1.82 -25.32 -71.13
C GLN A 244 2.51 -24.37 -72.12
N GLU A 245 3.54 -24.88 -72.80
CA GLU A 245 4.02 -24.36 -74.09
C GLU A 245 2.87 -24.44 -75.10
N ASP A 246 2.59 -23.33 -75.78
CA ASP A 246 2.01 -23.39 -77.11
C ASP A 246 2.65 -22.32 -78.01
N SER A 247 3.27 -22.85 -79.05
CA SER A 247 3.78 -22.21 -80.25
C SER A 247 2.65 -21.69 -81.15
N ASP A 248 3.05 -20.78 -82.04
CA ASP A 248 2.49 -20.46 -83.37
C ASP A 248 1.65 -19.19 -83.59
N SER A 249 2.35 -18.23 -84.25
CA SER A 249 2.04 -17.71 -85.60
C SER A 249 1.05 -16.55 -85.80
N GLY A 250 1.57 -15.48 -86.41
CA GLY A 250 0.97 -14.85 -87.59
C GLY A 250 0.20 -13.54 -87.40
N PHE A 251 0.90 -12.39 -87.39
CA PHE A 251 0.99 -11.40 -88.48
C PHE A 251 1.80 -10.18 -88.03
#